data_AF-A0A321LGJ1-F1
#
_entry.id   AF-A0A321LGJ1-F1
#
_cell.length_a   1.000
_cell.length_b   1.000
_cell.length_c   1.000
_cell.angle_alpha   90.00
_cell.angle_beta   90.00
_cell.angle_gamma   90.00
#
_symmetry.space_group_name_H-M   'P 1'
#
loop_
_entity.id
_entity.type
_entity.pdbx_description
1 polymer ?
#
loop_
_entity_poly.entity_id
_entity_poly.type
_entity_poly.pdbx_seq_one_letter_code
_entity_poly.pdbx_strand_id
1 'polypeptide(L)'
;MSDFPAALASASVFWNAALEAGDVINAIGMIASSKTATILGNTDFFLLIFFDTITIRLIPIKPTLFAGGAMIVEKSTEKSIKLYYDLYVPEREDASRPMPLLIALHGYEGSKETMMIMAQRINSNDFIIASLQGPNAFFSPSIDDSQHRCVVFGWMLQYKPEESLRLHHETILSTIAETSADFPIDRSAIFLMGFSQSVAMNYRFAFSNPDLIKGIVAVCGGIPGDWDQDKYQNSNTDVLIIAGETDQFYPKERTAAFPDAIARRARSVDFRLYPTGHVFPRESVEPINEWLTSRLRGR
;
A
#
# COMPACT_ATOMS: atom_id res chain seq x y z
N MET A 1 15.40 -28.76 -43.58
CA MET A 1 14.48 -27.76 -44.18
C MET A 1 13.46 -28.52 -44.99
N SER A 2 12.17 -28.43 -44.64
CA SER A 2 11.00 -28.35 -45.54
C SER A 2 9.69 -29.07 -45.16
N ASP A 3 9.48 -29.60 -43.94
CA ASP A 3 8.16 -30.22 -43.61
C ASP A 3 7.43 -29.67 -42.36
N PHE A 4 8.01 -28.70 -41.64
CA PHE A 4 7.39 -28.16 -40.42
C PHE A 4 6.07 -27.37 -40.63
N PRO A 5 5.87 -26.60 -41.73
CA PRO A 5 4.65 -25.79 -41.91
C PRO A 5 3.39 -26.61 -42.22
N ALA A 6 3.53 -27.78 -42.88
CA ALA A 6 2.38 -28.55 -43.35
C ALA A 6 1.63 -29.26 -42.21
N ALA A 7 2.36 -29.76 -41.20
CA ALA A 7 1.78 -30.47 -40.05
C ALA A 7 0.95 -29.55 -39.14
N LEU A 8 1.38 -28.29 -38.95
CA LEU A 8 0.65 -27.30 -38.16
C LEU A 8 -0.63 -26.83 -38.85
N ALA A 9 -0.59 -26.66 -40.18
CA ALA A 9 -1.78 -26.30 -40.96
C ALA A 9 -2.84 -27.41 -40.96
N SER A 10 -2.43 -28.69 -41.00
CA SER A 10 -3.39 -29.80 -40.85
C SER A 10 -4.02 -29.82 -39.45
N ALA A 11 -3.23 -29.63 -38.39
CA ALA A 11 -3.74 -29.67 -37.01
C ALA A 11 -4.77 -28.56 -36.72
N SER A 12 -4.57 -27.36 -37.26
CA SER A 12 -5.51 -26.25 -37.09
C SER A 12 -6.84 -26.44 -37.83
N VAL A 13 -6.81 -27.06 -39.02
CA VAL A 13 -8.02 -27.32 -39.81
C VAL A 13 -8.88 -28.39 -39.15
N PHE A 14 -8.26 -29.46 -38.64
CA PHE A 14 -8.98 -30.53 -37.92
C PHE A 14 -9.55 -30.06 -36.57
N TRP A 15 -8.85 -29.16 -35.87
CA TRP A 15 -9.33 -28.59 -34.60
C TRP A 15 -10.61 -27.77 -34.77
N ASN A 16 -10.65 -26.92 -35.80
CA ASN A 16 -11.84 -26.12 -36.09
C ASN A 16 -13.03 -27.00 -36.50
N ALA A 17 -12.80 -28.06 -37.27
CA ALA A 17 -13.84 -29.03 -37.63
C ALA A 17 -14.36 -29.83 -36.41
N ALA A 18 -13.50 -30.17 -35.45
CA ALA A 18 -13.90 -30.89 -34.23
C ALA A 18 -14.69 -30.01 -33.24
N LEU A 19 -14.38 -28.70 -33.18
CA LEU A 19 -15.16 -27.72 -32.43
C LEU A 19 -16.55 -27.50 -33.03
N GLU A 20 -16.66 -27.43 -34.36
CA GLU A 20 -17.95 -27.34 -35.06
C GLU A 20 -18.81 -28.61 -34.88
N ALA A 21 -18.18 -29.79 -34.73
CA ALA A 21 -18.85 -31.06 -34.50
C ALA A 21 -19.17 -31.36 -33.02
N GLY A 22 -18.71 -30.54 -32.07
CA GLY A 22 -18.94 -30.73 -30.63
C GLY A 22 -18.15 -31.89 -29.99
N ASP A 23 -17.15 -32.44 -30.68
CA ASP A 23 -16.47 -33.70 -30.30
C ASP A 23 -15.07 -33.44 -29.72
N VAL A 24 -15.00 -32.50 -28.77
CA VAL A 24 -13.77 -31.90 -28.21
C VAL A 24 -12.87 -32.93 -27.52
N ILE A 25 -13.44 -33.99 -26.94
CA ILE A 25 -12.71 -35.01 -26.19
C ILE A 25 -11.81 -35.87 -27.11
N ASN A 26 -12.30 -36.23 -28.30
CA ASN A 26 -11.53 -37.01 -29.27
C ASN A 26 -10.35 -36.18 -29.85
N ALA A 27 -10.55 -34.88 -30.05
CA ALA A 27 -9.50 -33.98 -30.53
C ALA A 27 -8.37 -33.82 -29.51
N ILE A 28 -8.68 -33.79 -28.22
CA ILE A 28 -7.69 -33.74 -27.12
C ILE A 28 -6.87 -35.05 -27.07
N GLY A 29 -7.50 -36.20 -27.29
CA GLY A 29 -6.84 -37.52 -27.25
C GLY A 29 -5.75 -37.72 -28.30
N MET A 30 -5.94 -37.19 -29.52
CA MET A 30 -4.94 -37.30 -30.59
C MET A 30 -3.71 -36.40 -30.36
N ILE A 31 -3.91 -35.19 -29.80
CA ILE A 31 -2.83 -34.21 -29.60
C ILE A 31 -1.85 -34.67 -28.51
N ALA A 32 -2.34 -35.38 -27.50
CA ALA A 32 -1.53 -35.94 -26.41
C ALA A 32 -0.45 -36.95 -26.87
N SER A 33 -0.59 -37.52 -28.07
CA SER A 33 0.39 -38.46 -28.64
C SER A 33 1.60 -37.78 -29.31
N SER A 34 1.51 -36.49 -29.61
CA SER A 34 2.61 -35.69 -30.17
C SER A 34 3.30 -34.92 -29.05
N LYS A 35 4.58 -35.19 -28.78
CA LYS A 35 5.39 -34.55 -27.72
C LYS A 35 5.74 -33.09 -28.03
N THR A 36 4.74 -32.28 -28.36
CA THR A 36 4.88 -30.88 -28.75
C THR A 36 3.83 -30.05 -28.01
N ALA A 37 4.27 -29.05 -27.25
CA ALA A 37 3.38 -28.08 -26.62
C ALA A 37 2.56 -27.37 -27.71
N THR A 38 1.24 -27.53 -27.66
CA THR A 38 0.32 -26.94 -28.65
C THR A 38 -0.52 -25.87 -27.95
N ILE A 39 -0.40 -24.63 -28.42
CA ILE A 39 -1.27 -23.53 -28.01
C ILE A 39 -2.49 -23.56 -28.94
N LEU A 40 -3.67 -23.83 -28.39
CA LEU A 40 -4.94 -23.75 -29.12
C LEU A 40 -5.77 -22.64 -28.50
N GLY A 41 -6.20 -21.69 -29.33
CA GLY A 41 -7.01 -20.56 -28.89
C GLY A 41 -8.02 -20.14 -29.95
N ASN A 42 -9.18 -19.69 -29.47
CA ASN A 42 -10.14 -18.85 -30.21
C ASN A 42 -10.10 -17.44 -29.55
N THR A 43 -10.78 -16.45 -30.13
CA THR A 43 -10.87 -15.04 -29.71
C THR A 43 -11.10 -14.80 -28.21
N ASP A 44 -11.61 -15.79 -27.49
CA ASP A 44 -12.02 -15.63 -26.10
C ASP A 44 -11.16 -16.39 -25.06
N PHE A 45 -10.39 -17.43 -25.43
CA PHE A 45 -9.63 -18.26 -24.45
C PHE A 45 -8.39 -18.95 -25.02
N PHE A 46 -7.39 -19.21 -24.16
CA PHE A 46 -6.29 -20.13 -24.41
C PHE A 46 -6.35 -21.36 -23.50
N LEU A 47 -5.93 -22.51 -24.02
CA LEU A 47 -5.64 -23.72 -23.24
C LEU A 47 -4.12 -23.95 -23.17
N LEU A 48 -3.56 -24.01 -21.96
CA LEU A 48 -2.16 -24.36 -21.72
C LEU A 48 -2.11 -25.73 -21.03
N ILE A 49 -1.43 -26.69 -21.66
CA ILE A 49 -1.24 -28.06 -21.13
C ILE A 49 0.22 -28.21 -20.71
N PHE A 50 0.47 -28.45 -19.42
CA PHE A 50 1.79 -28.81 -18.88
C PHE A 50 1.82 -30.32 -18.59
N PHE A 51 2.89 -30.99 -19.04
CA PHE A 51 2.94 -32.46 -19.15
C PHE A 51 3.06 -33.23 -17.82
N ASP A 52 3.27 -32.56 -16.69
CA ASP A 52 3.48 -33.27 -15.40
C ASP A 52 2.33 -33.11 -14.39
N THR A 53 1.29 -32.32 -14.70
CA THR A 53 0.01 -32.29 -13.95
C THR A 53 -1.01 -31.51 -14.77
N ILE A 54 -2.11 -32.13 -15.20
CA ILE A 54 -3.15 -31.45 -16.00
C ILE A 54 -3.82 -30.39 -15.12
N THR A 55 -3.40 -29.14 -15.26
CA THR A 55 -4.05 -27.99 -14.63
C THR A 55 -4.63 -27.12 -15.73
N ILE A 56 -5.96 -27.17 -15.91
CA ILE A 56 -6.67 -26.30 -16.86
C ILE A 56 -6.93 -24.96 -16.18
N ARG A 57 -6.34 -23.86 -16.68
CA ARG A 57 -6.69 -22.51 -16.27
C ARG A 57 -7.23 -21.71 -17.45
N LEU A 58 -8.48 -21.26 -17.32
CA LEU A 58 -9.08 -20.25 -18.20
C LEU A 58 -8.61 -18.87 -17.74
N ILE A 59 -7.84 -18.18 -18.58
CA ILE A 59 -7.40 -16.80 -18.32
C ILE A 59 -8.24 -15.87 -19.22
N PRO A 60 -9.09 -14.99 -18.65
CA PRO A 60 -9.86 -14.04 -19.45
C PRO A 60 -8.93 -12.99 -20.05
N ILE A 61 -9.01 -12.79 -21.37
CA ILE A 61 -8.31 -11.72 -22.08
C ILE A 61 -9.12 -10.43 -21.88
N LYS A 62 -8.51 -9.35 -21.38
CA LYS A 62 -9.12 -8.01 -21.50
C LYS A 62 -9.20 -7.66 -22.99
N PRO A 63 -10.37 -7.31 -23.54
CA PRO A 63 -10.54 -7.13 -24.98
C PRO A 63 -9.59 -6.04 -25.47
N THR A 64 -8.57 -6.47 -26.20
CA THR A 64 -7.71 -5.57 -26.94
C THR A 64 -8.46 -5.29 -28.24
N LEU A 65 -8.95 -4.06 -28.43
CA LEU A 65 -9.67 -3.70 -29.65
C LEU A 65 -8.81 -4.02 -30.88
N PHE A 66 -9.28 -4.93 -31.73
CA PHE A 66 -8.65 -5.20 -33.02
C PHE A 66 -9.33 -4.37 -34.12
N ALA A 67 -8.65 -3.30 -34.54
CA ALA A 67 -8.81 -2.71 -35.87
C ALA A 67 -7.41 -2.31 -36.37
N GLY A 68 -6.89 -2.99 -37.41
CA GLY A 68 -5.68 -2.54 -38.13
C GLY A 68 -4.34 -3.21 -37.79
N GLY A 69 -4.31 -4.45 -37.28
CA GLY A 69 -3.09 -5.29 -37.26
C GLY A 69 -1.91 -4.84 -36.38
N ALA A 70 -2.02 -3.72 -35.67
CA ALA A 70 -1.04 -3.29 -34.68
C ALA A 70 -1.41 -3.85 -33.29
N MET A 71 -0.45 -4.44 -32.58
CA MET A 71 -0.60 -4.86 -31.18
C MET A 71 -0.02 -3.82 -30.24
N ILE A 72 -0.82 -3.34 -29.29
CA ILE A 72 -0.36 -2.55 -28.14
C ILE A 72 -0.27 -3.49 -26.95
N VAL A 73 0.94 -3.70 -26.43
CA VAL A 73 1.19 -4.55 -25.25
C VAL A 73 1.89 -3.70 -24.19
N GLU A 74 1.26 -3.58 -23.02
CA GLU A 74 1.90 -2.98 -21.86
C GLU A 74 3.06 -3.87 -21.37
N LYS A 75 4.23 -3.25 -21.15
CA LYS A 75 5.43 -3.90 -20.61
C LYS A 75 5.94 -3.07 -19.43
N SER A 76 6.53 -3.72 -18.44
CA SER A 76 7.19 -3.08 -17.30
C SER A 76 8.65 -3.51 -17.19
N THR A 77 9.47 -2.69 -16.52
CA THR A 77 10.84 -3.02 -16.09
C THR A 77 11.00 -2.59 -14.66
N GLU A 78 11.80 -3.34 -13.90
CA GLU A 78 12.10 -3.01 -12.51
C GLU A 78 13.41 -2.22 -12.41
N LYS A 79 13.40 -1.19 -11.57
CA LYS A 79 14.56 -0.38 -11.19
C LYS A 79 14.42 -0.02 -9.71
N SER A 80 15.54 0.05 -9.01
CA SER A 80 15.56 0.53 -7.62
C SER A 80 15.64 2.06 -7.60
N ILE A 81 14.81 2.68 -6.78
CA ILE A 81 14.88 4.10 -6.45
C ILE A 81 15.17 4.25 -4.97
N LYS A 82 15.80 5.38 -4.59
CA LYS A 82 15.96 5.72 -3.18
C LYS A 82 14.67 6.37 -2.68
N LEU A 83 14.22 5.93 -1.52
CA LEU A 83 13.22 6.63 -0.73
C LEU A 83 13.94 7.29 0.44
N TYR A 84 13.48 8.49 0.78
CA TYR A 84 14.16 9.35 1.75
C TYR A 84 13.31 9.50 3.00
N TYR A 85 13.97 9.53 4.14
CA TYR A 85 13.38 9.87 5.41
C TYR A 85 14.38 10.64 6.25
N ASP A 86 13.89 11.48 7.14
CA ASP A 86 14.72 12.14 8.15
C ASP A 86 14.64 11.32 9.43
N LEU A 87 15.78 11.15 10.10
CA LEU A 87 15.85 10.46 11.38
C LEU A 87 16.26 11.46 12.47
N TYR A 88 15.43 11.58 13.49
CA TYR A 88 15.72 12.32 14.71
C TYR A 88 15.94 11.35 15.86
N VAL A 89 17.10 11.48 16.51
CA VAL A 89 17.48 10.71 17.69
C VAL A 89 17.72 11.71 18.81
N PRO A 90 16.94 11.66 19.91
CA PRO A 90 17.14 12.58 21.03
C PRO A 90 18.46 12.31 21.75
N GLU A 91 19.04 13.34 22.35
CA GLU A 91 20.20 13.21 23.25
C GLU A 91 19.82 12.41 24.50
N ARG A 92 20.67 11.46 24.89
CA ARG A 92 20.39 10.55 26.02
C ARG A 92 21.64 10.26 26.84
N GLU A 93 21.43 10.04 28.13
CA GLU A 93 22.48 9.57 29.05
C GLU A 93 22.94 8.14 28.70
N ASP A 94 21.99 7.25 28.37
CA ASP A 94 22.27 5.87 27.98
C ASP A 94 21.76 5.59 26.55
N ALA A 95 22.71 5.58 25.60
CA ALA A 95 22.44 5.28 24.20
C ALA A 95 22.14 3.78 23.96
N SER A 96 22.45 2.88 24.91
CA SER A 96 22.23 1.44 24.77
C SER A 96 20.80 1.01 25.11
N ARG A 97 20.07 1.81 25.89
CA ARG A 97 18.68 1.52 26.27
C ARG A 97 17.77 1.58 25.05
N PRO A 98 16.98 0.52 24.75
CA PRO A 98 16.03 0.53 23.65
C PRO A 98 15.00 1.64 23.77
N MET A 99 14.72 2.33 22.66
CA MET A 99 13.71 3.39 22.61
C MET A 99 12.54 3.07 21.67
N PRO A 100 11.33 3.54 22.01
CA PRO A 100 10.20 3.54 21.10
C PRO A 100 10.53 4.26 19.79
N LEU A 101 9.92 3.78 18.69
CA LEU A 101 10.05 4.37 17.36
C LEU A 101 8.71 4.98 16.94
N LEU A 102 8.72 6.24 16.53
CA LEU A 102 7.59 6.90 15.89
C LEU A 102 7.92 7.15 14.42
N ILE A 103 7.15 6.53 13.52
CA ILE A 103 7.26 6.77 12.08
C ILE A 103 6.16 7.74 11.68
N ALA A 104 6.54 8.95 11.26
CA ALA A 104 5.64 10.05 10.93
C ALA A 104 5.53 10.25 9.41
N LEU A 105 4.31 10.43 8.91
CA LEU A 105 3.99 10.50 7.48
C LEU A 105 3.09 11.68 7.16
N HIS A 106 3.62 12.65 6.39
CA HIS A 106 2.89 13.84 5.95
C HIS A 106 1.64 13.53 5.09
N GLY A 107 0.79 14.52 4.84
CA GLY A 107 -0.36 14.40 3.92
C GLY A 107 0.00 14.67 2.45
N TYR A 108 -0.99 14.62 1.57
CA TYR A 108 -0.79 15.03 0.17
C TYR A 108 -0.29 16.49 0.10
N GLU A 109 0.63 16.77 -0.83
CA GLU A 109 1.35 18.04 -0.94
C GLU A 109 2.28 18.39 0.25
N GLY A 110 2.51 17.43 1.16
CA GLY A 110 3.40 17.62 2.31
C GLY A 110 4.86 17.27 2.03
N SER A 111 5.67 17.39 3.08
CA SER A 111 7.07 16.96 3.08
C SER A 111 7.48 16.35 4.43
N LYS A 112 8.57 15.58 4.43
CA LYS A 112 9.10 14.97 5.67
C LYS A 112 9.60 16.01 6.67
N GLU A 113 10.09 17.17 6.21
CA GLU A 113 10.65 18.21 7.07
C GLU A 113 9.55 18.85 7.93
N THR A 114 8.42 19.23 7.32
CA THR A 114 7.27 19.79 8.06
C THR A 114 6.69 18.77 9.03
N MET A 115 6.63 17.50 8.63
CA MET A 115 6.12 16.44 9.51
C MET A 115 7.11 16.10 10.64
N MET A 116 8.42 16.20 10.40
CA MET A 116 9.44 16.06 11.45
C MET A 116 9.29 17.13 12.52
N ILE A 117 9.11 18.40 12.12
CA ILE A 117 8.86 19.52 13.04
C ILE A 117 7.62 19.25 13.89
N MET A 118 6.54 18.75 13.27
CA MET A 118 5.31 18.41 14.00
C MET A 118 5.52 17.26 14.99
N ALA A 119 6.17 16.17 14.57
CA ALA A 119 6.42 15.01 15.41
C ALA A 119 7.31 15.35 16.61
N GLN A 120 8.36 16.16 16.40
CA GLN A 120 9.22 16.66 17.50
C GLN A 120 8.45 17.56 18.47
N ARG A 121 7.54 18.42 17.96
CA ARG A 121 6.69 19.25 18.81
C ARG A 121 5.76 18.42 19.70
N ILE A 122 5.32 17.25 19.21
CA ILE A 122 4.48 16.33 19.97
C ILE A 122 5.30 15.61 21.04
N ASN A 123 6.38 14.92 20.65
CA ASN A 123 7.22 14.22 21.61
C ASN A 123 8.62 13.97 21.06
N SER A 124 9.55 14.89 21.33
CA SER A 124 10.96 14.75 21.01
C SER A 124 11.77 14.00 22.08
N ASN A 125 11.19 13.66 23.23
CA ASN A 125 11.98 13.18 24.38
C ASN A 125 11.91 11.66 24.55
N ASP A 126 10.76 11.05 24.24
CA ASP A 126 10.49 9.64 24.50
C ASP A 126 10.59 8.75 23.25
N PHE A 127 10.80 9.34 22.06
CA PHE A 127 10.80 8.62 20.79
C PHE A 127 12.03 8.92 19.94
N ILE A 128 12.56 7.89 19.28
CA ILE A 128 13.27 8.08 18.01
C ILE A 128 12.19 8.34 16.95
N ILE A 129 12.39 9.35 16.11
CA ILE A 129 11.40 9.75 15.10
C ILE A 129 11.99 9.56 13.72
N ALA A 130 11.30 8.79 12.88
CA ALA A 130 11.56 8.72 11.44
C ALA A 130 10.44 9.45 10.68
N SER A 131 10.76 10.51 9.95
CA SER A 131 9.78 11.22 9.12
C SER A 131 9.96 10.84 7.65
N LEU A 132 8.97 10.16 7.08
CA LEU A 132 9.06 9.59 5.73
C LEU A 132 8.68 10.60 4.65
N GLN A 133 9.37 10.55 3.51
CA GLN A 133 8.97 11.26 2.29
C GLN A 133 8.02 10.41 1.44
N GLY A 134 6.91 11.01 0.98
CA GLY A 134 6.07 10.39 -0.03
C GLY A 134 6.85 10.12 -1.34
N PRO A 135 6.66 8.95 -1.99
CA PRO A 135 7.45 8.58 -3.17
C PRO A 135 7.10 9.37 -4.44
N ASN A 136 5.92 10.00 -4.48
CA ASN A 136 5.44 10.68 -5.68
C ASN A 136 5.69 12.18 -5.58
N ALA A 137 6.81 12.64 -6.11
CA ALA A 137 7.14 14.05 -6.19
C ALA A 137 6.42 14.73 -7.36
N PHE A 138 5.89 15.93 -7.13
CA PHE A 138 5.29 16.78 -8.16
C PHE A 138 5.46 18.26 -7.79
N PHE A 139 5.24 19.16 -8.75
CA PHE A 139 5.24 20.59 -8.48
C PHE A 139 3.88 21.00 -7.92
N SER A 140 3.88 21.69 -6.78
CA SER A 140 2.62 22.16 -6.19
C SER A 140 1.93 23.12 -7.16
N PRO A 141 0.66 22.88 -7.51
CA PRO A 141 -0.11 23.81 -8.34
C PRO A 141 -0.53 25.07 -7.57
N SER A 142 -0.44 25.03 -6.23
CA SER A 142 -0.92 26.07 -5.33
C SER A 142 0.16 27.03 -4.85
N ILE A 143 1.44 26.71 -5.08
CA ILE A 143 2.58 27.55 -4.71
C ILE A 143 3.20 28.12 -6.00
N ASP A 144 2.77 29.33 -6.35
CA ASP A 144 3.34 30.09 -7.47
C ASP A 144 4.54 30.91 -6.99
N ASP A 145 5.70 30.26 -6.89
CA ASP A 145 6.97 30.97 -6.91
C ASP A 145 7.54 30.88 -8.33
N SER A 146 7.38 31.96 -9.07
CA SER A 146 7.88 32.15 -10.45
C SER A 146 9.39 31.90 -10.60
N GLN A 147 10.16 31.84 -9.50
CA GLN A 147 11.60 31.58 -9.50
C GLN A 147 11.96 30.19 -8.97
N HIS A 148 11.14 29.55 -8.13
CA HIS A 148 11.38 28.20 -7.59
C HIS A 148 10.08 27.39 -7.50
N ARG A 149 9.84 26.49 -8.45
CA ARG A 149 8.70 25.56 -8.34
C ARG A 149 8.84 24.70 -7.08
N CYS A 150 7.89 24.81 -6.17
CA CYS A 150 7.88 24.03 -4.95
C CYS A 150 7.60 22.55 -5.26
N VAL A 151 8.53 21.66 -4.89
CA VAL A 151 8.34 20.21 -4.99
C VAL A 151 7.64 19.72 -3.73
N VAL A 152 6.53 19.04 -3.94
CA VAL A 152 5.70 18.46 -2.89
C VAL A 152 5.43 16.99 -3.20
N PHE A 153 4.91 16.25 -2.22
CA PHE A 153 4.90 14.80 -2.31
C PHE A 153 3.54 14.18 -1.98
N GLY A 154 3.25 13.06 -2.63
CA GLY A 154 2.08 12.23 -2.39
C GLY A 154 2.47 10.76 -2.22
N TRP A 155 1.50 9.95 -1.78
CA TRP A 155 1.72 8.56 -1.38
C TRP A 155 1.03 7.56 -2.30
N MET A 156 -0.28 7.68 -2.45
CA MET A 156 -1.09 6.74 -3.23
C MET A 156 -1.48 7.36 -4.56
N LEU A 157 -1.29 6.59 -5.63
CA LEU A 157 -1.82 6.90 -6.95
C LEU A 157 -3.05 6.05 -7.25
N GLN A 158 -3.99 6.60 -8.03
CA GLN A 158 -5.11 5.80 -8.58
C GLN A 158 -4.62 4.82 -9.65
N TYR A 159 -3.54 5.16 -10.35
CA TYR A 159 -2.90 4.28 -11.32
C TYR A 159 -2.11 3.20 -10.58
N LYS A 160 -2.49 1.94 -10.79
CA LYS A 160 -1.86 0.75 -10.17
C LYS A 160 -1.66 0.92 -8.65
N PRO A 161 -2.73 1.11 -7.87
CA PRO A 161 -2.64 1.45 -6.44
C PRO A 161 -1.90 0.39 -5.61
N GLU A 162 -1.94 -0.87 -6.03
CA GLU A 162 -1.22 -1.96 -5.36
C GLU A 162 0.31 -1.78 -5.39
N GLU A 163 0.86 -1.10 -6.40
CA GLU A 163 2.28 -0.76 -6.43
C GLU A 163 2.63 0.28 -5.36
N SER A 164 1.79 1.31 -5.18
CA SER A 164 1.95 2.30 -4.10
C SER A 164 1.82 1.67 -2.72
N LEU A 165 0.90 0.70 -2.56
CA LEU A 165 0.70 -0.01 -1.30
C LEU A 165 1.87 -0.91 -0.95
N ARG A 166 2.35 -1.72 -1.91
CA ARG A 166 3.55 -2.54 -1.73
C ARG A 166 4.75 -1.67 -1.35
N LEU A 167 4.96 -0.57 -2.07
CA LEU A 167 6.05 0.37 -1.80
C LEU A 167 5.98 0.94 -0.38
N HIS A 168 4.78 1.32 0.08
CA HIS A 168 4.58 1.83 1.43
C HIS A 168 4.91 0.79 2.51
N HIS A 169 4.46 -0.46 2.32
CA HIS A 169 4.74 -1.55 3.27
C HIS A 169 6.24 -1.81 3.37
N GLU A 170 6.92 -1.92 2.23
CA GLU A 170 8.37 -2.12 2.17
C GLU A 170 9.12 -0.93 2.78
N THR A 171 8.66 0.30 2.56
CA THR A 171 9.30 1.49 3.14
C THR A 171 9.23 1.48 4.67
N ILE A 172 8.08 1.14 5.26
CA ILE A 172 7.95 1.06 6.72
C ILE A 172 8.86 -0.04 7.27
N LEU A 173 8.84 -1.22 6.66
CA LEU A 173 9.68 -2.35 7.09
C LEU A 173 11.17 -2.04 7.01
N SER A 174 11.62 -1.44 5.90
CA SER A 174 13.01 -1.02 5.73
C SER A 174 13.39 0.08 6.71
N THR A 175 12.52 1.06 6.96
CA THR A 175 12.78 2.12 7.97
C THR A 175 12.97 1.52 9.36
N ILE A 176 12.13 0.56 9.76
CA ILE A 176 12.27 -0.14 11.05
C ILE A 176 13.61 -0.90 11.08
N ALA A 177 13.94 -1.62 10.00
CA ALA A 177 15.17 -2.43 9.92
C ALA A 177 16.43 -1.57 9.96
N GLU A 178 16.51 -0.51 9.15
CA GLU A 178 17.64 0.42 9.07
C GLU A 178 17.82 1.16 10.39
N THR A 179 16.74 1.70 10.97
CA THR A 179 16.81 2.36 12.28
C THR A 179 17.26 1.40 13.38
N SER A 180 16.81 0.13 13.34
CA SER A 180 17.21 -0.89 14.31
C SER A 180 18.65 -1.37 14.14
N ALA A 181 19.25 -1.17 12.96
CA ALA A 181 20.65 -1.49 12.71
C ALA A 181 21.58 -0.46 13.34
N ASP A 182 21.15 0.81 13.34
CA ASP A 182 21.93 1.93 13.85
C ASP A 182 21.67 2.23 15.33
N PHE A 183 20.46 1.94 15.83
CA PHE A 183 20.03 2.29 17.19
C PHE A 183 19.23 1.16 17.86
N PRO A 184 19.33 0.98 19.19
CA PRO A 184 18.49 0.03 19.90
C PRO A 184 17.04 0.55 19.91
N ILE A 185 16.17 -0.13 19.16
CA ILE A 185 14.74 0.15 19.09
C ILE A 185 13.97 -0.89 19.90
N ASP A 186 13.00 -0.41 20.68
CA ASP A 186 12.02 -1.27 21.30
C ASP A 186 10.97 -1.71 20.27
N ARG A 187 11.15 -2.93 19.77
CA ARG A 187 10.26 -3.54 18.75
C ARG A 187 8.82 -3.73 19.23
N SER A 188 8.58 -3.74 20.55
CA SER A 188 7.23 -3.78 21.10
C SER A 188 6.55 -2.40 21.09
N ALA A 189 7.26 -1.32 20.75
CA ALA A 189 6.79 0.05 20.85
C ALA A 189 7.10 0.86 19.58
N ILE A 190 6.62 0.34 18.45
CA ILE A 190 6.64 1.02 17.15
C ILE A 190 5.27 1.65 16.90
N PHE A 191 5.27 2.93 16.57
CA PHE A 191 4.07 3.73 16.34
C PHE A 191 4.09 4.34 14.95
N LEU A 192 2.91 4.48 14.35
CA LEU A 192 2.72 5.24 13.11
C LEU A 192 1.93 6.52 13.41
N MET A 193 2.33 7.63 12.81
CA MET A 193 1.56 8.88 12.82
C MET A 193 1.35 9.33 11.39
N GLY A 194 0.10 9.50 10.98
CA GLY A 194 -0.26 9.90 9.62
C GLY A 194 -1.17 11.11 9.61
N PHE A 195 -1.00 11.97 8.62
CA PHE A 195 -1.93 13.05 8.29
C PHE A 195 -2.58 12.78 6.92
N SER A 196 -3.90 12.93 6.81
CA SER A 196 -4.63 12.85 5.54
C SER A 196 -4.40 11.54 4.78
N GLN A 197 -3.82 11.59 3.57
CA GLN A 197 -3.66 10.44 2.67
C GLN A 197 -2.88 9.27 3.30
N SER A 198 -1.88 9.55 4.14
CA SER A 198 -1.04 8.51 4.75
C SER A 198 -1.77 7.67 5.80
N VAL A 199 -2.86 8.18 6.40
CA VAL A 199 -3.66 7.45 7.40
C VAL A 199 -4.23 6.16 6.84
N ALA A 200 -4.83 6.23 5.64
CA ALA A 200 -5.39 5.06 4.99
C ALA A 200 -4.30 4.05 4.61
N MET A 201 -3.04 4.48 4.44
CA MET A 201 -1.94 3.58 4.14
C MET A 201 -1.41 2.91 5.41
N ASN A 202 -1.28 3.67 6.50
CA ASN A 202 -0.91 3.16 7.81
C ASN A 202 -1.89 2.10 8.33
N TYR A 203 -3.20 2.30 8.14
CA TYR A 203 -4.19 1.27 8.46
C TYR A 203 -3.97 0.00 7.65
N ARG A 204 -3.77 0.10 6.33
CA ARG A 204 -3.50 -1.09 5.51
C ARG A 204 -2.26 -1.82 5.96
N PHE A 205 -1.19 -1.09 6.28
CA PHE A 205 0.05 -1.67 6.77
C PHE A 205 -0.14 -2.40 8.10
N ALA A 206 -0.63 -1.70 9.12
CA ALA A 206 -0.71 -2.24 10.48
C ALA A 206 -1.65 -3.45 10.58
N PHE A 207 -2.77 -3.44 9.83
CA PHE A 207 -3.73 -4.53 9.86
C PHE A 207 -3.44 -5.63 8.83
N SER A 208 -2.44 -5.45 7.94
CA SER A 208 -1.86 -6.56 7.16
C SER A 208 -0.68 -7.22 7.89
N ASN A 209 -0.09 -6.53 8.86
CA ASN A 209 1.07 -6.98 9.64
C ASN A 209 0.72 -6.89 11.15
N PRO A 210 -0.18 -7.76 11.64
CA PRO A 210 -0.65 -7.66 13.01
C PRO A 210 0.50 -7.74 14.02
N ASP A 211 0.35 -7.03 15.13
CA ASP A 211 1.27 -6.96 16.27
C ASP A 211 2.64 -6.30 16.00
N LEU A 212 2.94 -5.88 14.76
CA LEU A 212 4.16 -5.10 14.47
C LEU A 212 4.05 -3.65 14.96
N ILE A 213 2.84 -3.07 14.89
CA ILE A 213 2.57 -1.68 15.24
C ILE A 213 1.78 -1.63 16.54
N LYS A 214 2.35 -1.01 17.57
CA LYS A 214 1.71 -0.84 18.88
C LYS A 214 0.60 0.19 18.84
N GLY A 215 0.77 1.27 18.06
CA GLY A 215 -0.23 2.32 17.99
C GLY A 215 -0.20 3.15 16.71
N ILE A 216 -1.36 3.66 16.33
CA ILE A 216 -1.54 4.57 15.19
C ILE A 216 -2.18 5.87 15.66
N VAL A 217 -1.54 7.00 15.34
CA VAL A 217 -2.14 8.33 15.43
C VAL A 217 -2.60 8.74 14.03
N ALA A 218 -3.91 8.74 13.82
CA ALA A 218 -4.57 9.02 12.56
C ALA A 218 -5.19 10.42 12.57
N VAL A 219 -4.55 11.38 11.91
CA VAL A 219 -4.97 12.79 11.92
C VAL A 219 -5.62 13.17 10.59
N CYS A 220 -6.88 13.61 10.65
CA CYS A 220 -7.68 14.09 9.52
C CYS A 220 -7.59 13.18 8.29
N GLY A 221 -7.72 11.87 8.50
CA GLY A 221 -7.56 10.85 7.45
C GLY A 221 -8.65 9.80 7.49
N GLY A 222 -8.73 8.98 6.44
CA GLY A 222 -9.84 8.05 6.23
C GLY A 222 -9.51 6.59 6.44
N ILE A 223 -10.58 5.80 6.67
CA ILE A 223 -10.54 4.35 6.55
C ILE A 223 -10.39 3.95 5.08
N PRO A 224 -9.51 2.97 4.76
CA PRO A 224 -9.41 2.34 3.43
C PRO A 224 -10.76 1.96 2.82
N GLY A 225 -10.98 2.26 1.53
CA GLY A 225 -12.21 1.85 0.84
C GLY A 225 -12.38 0.33 0.71
N ASP A 226 -11.31 -0.42 0.89
CA ASP A 226 -11.23 -1.87 0.88
C ASP A 226 -11.20 -2.48 2.29
N TRP A 227 -11.50 -1.71 3.34
CA TRP A 227 -11.38 -2.12 4.74
C TRP A 227 -12.16 -3.40 5.11
N ASP A 228 -13.21 -3.75 4.37
CA ASP A 228 -14.00 -4.96 4.61
C ASP A 228 -13.47 -6.21 3.88
N GLN A 229 -12.33 -6.12 3.19
CA GLN A 229 -11.69 -7.28 2.56
C GLN A 229 -10.96 -8.17 3.60
N ASP A 230 -10.93 -9.48 3.34
CA ASP A 230 -10.35 -10.51 4.22
C ASP A 230 -8.82 -10.51 4.33
N LYS A 231 -8.15 -9.48 3.78
CA LYS A 231 -6.70 -9.31 3.88
C LYS A 231 -6.25 -8.56 5.14
N TYR A 232 -7.19 -7.97 5.89
CA TYR A 232 -6.92 -7.24 7.12
C TYR A 232 -7.32 -8.06 8.36
N GLN A 233 -6.36 -8.23 9.26
CA GLN A 233 -6.46 -9.06 10.46
C GLN A 233 -6.73 -8.21 11.71
N ASN A 234 -7.19 -8.85 12.78
CA ASN A 234 -7.22 -8.23 14.10
C ASN A 234 -5.78 -8.05 14.60
N SER A 235 -5.52 -6.97 15.33
CA SER A 235 -4.17 -6.64 15.82
C SER A 235 -4.24 -6.06 17.23
N ASN A 236 -3.19 -6.24 18.04
CA ASN A 236 -3.05 -5.57 19.33
C ASN A 236 -2.68 -4.07 19.21
N THR A 237 -2.97 -3.45 18.06
CA THR A 237 -2.73 -2.03 17.77
C THR A 237 -3.78 -1.15 18.43
N ASP A 238 -3.36 -0.13 19.18
CA ASP A 238 -4.23 0.96 19.62
C ASP A 238 -4.35 2.05 18.55
N VAL A 239 -5.50 2.68 18.41
CA VAL A 239 -5.71 3.75 17.43
C VAL A 239 -6.23 5.01 18.12
N LEU A 240 -5.57 6.15 17.85
CA LEU A 240 -6.07 7.48 18.14
C LEU A 240 -6.50 8.13 16.83
N ILE A 241 -7.76 8.52 16.74
CA ILE A 241 -8.33 9.21 15.59
C ILE A 241 -8.56 10.67 16.00
N ILE A 242 -7.91 11.57 15.26
CA ILE A 242 -8.08 13.02 15.38
C ILE A 242 -8.82 13.50 14.13
N ALA A 243 -10.02 14.06 14.29
CA ALA A 243 -10.86 14.53 13.18
C ALA A 243 -11.18 16.03 13.31
N GLY A 244 -11.42 16.69 12.17
CA GLY A 244 -11.91 18.06 12.10
C GLY A 244 -13.42 18.09 11.80
N GLU A 245 -14.18 18.91 12.53
CA GLU A 245 -15.63 19.06 12.35
C GLU A 245 -16.02 19.58 10.96
N THR A 246 -15.19 20.44 10.38
CA THR A 246 -15.43 21.10 9.09
C THR A 246 -14.47 20.61 8.01
N ASP A 247 -13.85 19.43 8.21
CA ASP A 247 -12.98 18.81 7.24
C ASP A 247 -13.75 18.47 5.95
N GLN A 248 -13.37 19.11 4.85
CA GLN A 248 -14.03 18.97 3.55
C GLN A 248 -13.80 17.60 2.88
N PHE A 249 -12.78 16.84 3.28
CA PHE A 249 -12.47 15.51 2.72
C PHE A 249 -13.02 14.39 3.60
N TYR A 250 -13.07 14.61 4.91
CA TYR A 250 -13.56 13.67 5.91
C TYR A 250 -14.61 14.35 6.80
N PRO A 251 -15.81 14.63 6.27
CA PRO A 251 -16.85 15.34 7.00
C PRO A 251 -17.26 14.56 8.26
N LYS A 252 -17.72 15.28 9.28
CA LYS A 252 -18.04 14.73 10.61
C LYS A 252 -18.99 13.52 10.54
N GLU A 253 -19.95 13.53 9.62
CA GLU A 253 -20.92 12.45 9.41
C GLU A 253 -20.22 11.15 9.00
N ARG A 254 -19.14 11.26 8.21
CA ARG A 254 -18.31 10.12 7.80
C ARG A 254 -17.42 9.65 8.94
N THR A 255 -16.75 10.57 9.64
CA THR A 255 -15.82 10.21 10.71
C THR A 255 -16.52 9.65 11.94
N ALA A 256 -17.79 9.95 12.16
CA ALA A 256 -18.59 9.42 13.26
C ALA A 256 -18.67 7.88 13.25
N ALA A 257 -18.58 7.24 12.07
CA ALA A 257 -18.59 5.78 11.95
C ALA A 257 -17.20 5.14 12.11
N PHE A 258 -16.12 5.94 12.16
CA PHE A 258 -14.76 5.39 12.19
C PHE A 258 -14.42 4.62 13.47
N PRO A 259 -14.83 5.04 14.68
CA PRO A 259 -14.53 4.31 15.90
C PRO A 259 -15.02 2.86 15.83
N ASP A 260 -16.29 2.66 15.48
CA ASP A 260 -16.90 1.34 15.35
C ASP A 260 -16.23 0.51 14.25
N ALA A 261 -15.96 1.12 13.10
CA ALA A 261 -15.34 0.43 11.98
C ALA A 261 -13.92 -0.05 12.29
N ILE A 262 -13.12 0.75 13.01
CA ILE A 262 -11.75 0.41 13.42
C ILE A 262 -11.75 -0.56 14.61
N ALA A 263 -12.68 -0.42 15.56
CA ALA A 263 -12.79 -1.29 16.73
C ALA A 263 -13.05 -2.76 16.38
N ARG A 264 -13.53 -3.06 15.16
CA ARG A 264 -13.64 -4.43 14.65
C ARG A 264 -12.31 -5.17 14.56
N ARG A 265 -11.18 -4.45 14.43
CA ARG A 265 -9.84 -5.03 14.24
C ARG A 265 -8.78 -4.52 15.22
N ALA A 266 -8.93 -3.30 15.75
CA ALA A 266 -8.00 -2.69 16.69
C ALA A 266 -8.21 -3.19 18.13
N ARG A 267 -7.16 -3.10 18.95
CA ARG A 267 -7.26 -3.36 20.40
C ARG A 267 -8.09 -2.31 21.13
N SER A 268 -7.86 -1.04 20.80
CA SER A 268 -8.60 0.09 21.36
C SER A 268 -8.67 1.23 20.36
N VAL A 269 -9.71 2.06 20.49
CA VAL A 269 -9.90 3.26 19.67
C VAL A 269 -10.25 4.45 20.57
N ASP A 270 -9.48 5.51 20.46
CA ASP A 270 -9.78 6.85 21.00
C ASP A 270 -10.14 7.75 19.81
N PHE A 271 -11.24 8.49 19.91
CA PHE A 271 -11.72 9.38 18.85
C PHE A 271 -11.93 10.77 19.42
N ARG A 272 -11.26 11.75 18.82
CA ARG A 272 -11.32 13.15 19.22
C ARG A 272 -11.65 14.02 18.02
N LEU A 273 -12.67 14.85 18.20
CA LEU A 273 -13.18 15.77 17.19
C LEU A 273 -12.85 17.21 17.60
N TYR A 274 -12.34 18.01 16.66
CA TYR A 274 -11.91 19.38 16.88
C TYR A 274 -12.63 20.35 15.93
N PRO A 275 -12.93 21.60 16.36
CA PRO A 275 -13.64 22.59 15.55
C PRO A 275 -12.72 23.22 14.49
N THR A 276 -12.23 22.40 13.55
CA THR A 276 -11.31 22.78 12.48
C THR A 276 -11.60 22.04 11.19
N GLY A 277 -11.00 22.52 10.09
CA GLY A 277 -11.09 21.91 8.77
C GLY A 277 -10.04 20.82 8.55
N HIS A 278 -9.57 20.68 7.30
CA HIS A 278 -8.56 19.71 6.91
C HIS A 278 -7.13 20.17 7.23
N VAL A 279 -6.82 20.33 8.51
CA VAL A 279 -5.51 20.75 9.02
C VAL A 279 -5.16 19.96 10.27
N PHE A 280 -3.88 19.83 10.59
CA PHE A 280 -3.45 19.23 11.85
C PHE A 280 -3.87 20.14 13.02
N PRO A 281 -4.82 19.73 13.90
CA PRO A 281 -5.34 20.62 14.93
C PRO A 281 -4.26 20.92 15.97
N ARG A 282 -4.00 22.19 16.28
CA ARG A 282 -2.95 22.57 17.24
C ARG A 282 -3.25 22.04 18.65
N GLU A 283 -4.52 22.06 19.01
CA GLU A 283 -5.06 21.59 20.29
C GLU A 283 -4.93 20.07 20.45
N SER A 284 -4.60 19.34 19.38
CA SER A 284 -4.37 17.90 19.44
C SER A 284 -2.93 17.52 19.83
N VAL A 285 -1.98 18.45 19.82
CA VAL A 285 -0.55 18.15 20.10
C VAL A 285 -0.37 17.50 21.48
N GLU A 286 -0.87 18.15 22.54
CA GLU A 286 -0.76 17.61 23.90
C GLU A 286 -1.57 16.32 24.09
N PRO A 287 -2.85 16.24 23.69
CA PRO A 287 -3.61 14.99 23.60
C PRO A 287 -2.89 13.81 22.94
N ILE A 288 -2.21 14.03 21.82
CA ILE A 288 -1.45 13.00 21.11
C ILE A 288 -0.24 12.58 21.94
N ASN A 289 0.49 13.54 22.52
CA ASN A 289 1.64 13.26 23.38
C ASN A 289 1.24 12.42 24.61
N GLU A 290 0.17 12.81 25.30
CA GLU A 290 -0.38 12.08 26.44
C GLU A 290 -0.77 10.65 26.04
N TRP A 291 -1.44 10.51 24.89
CA TRP A 291 -1.85 9.21 24.38
C TRP A 291 -0.63 8.32 24.09
N LEU A 292 0.36 8.81 23.35
CA LEU A 292 1.61 8.10 23.06
C LEU A 292 2.32 7.66 24.34
N THR A 293 2.51 8.61 25.26
CA THR A 293 3.22 8.40 26.53
C THR A 293 2.50 7.38 27.42
N SER A 294 1.17 7.41 27.47
CA SER A 294 0.38 6.45 28.24
C SER A 294 0.61 5.01 27.78
N ARG A 295 0.88 4.79 26.48
CA ARG A 295 1.15 3.46 25.91
C ARG A 295 2.59 3.01 26.16
N LEU A 296 3.48 3.88 26.59
CA LEU A 296 4.81 3.51 27.07
C LEU A 296 4.78 3.02 28.53
N ARG A 297 3.89 3.57 29.36
CA ARG A 297 3.82 3.33 30.83
C ARG A 297 3.18 2.02 31.27
N GLY A 298 2.45 1.32 30.38
CA GLY A 298 1.83 0.02 30.67
C GLY A 298 2.80 -1.16 30.63
N ARG A 299 4.03 -0.99 31.15
CA ARG A 299 5.09 -2.00 31.19
C ARG A 299 5.36 -2.42 32.63
#